data_AF-A0A1A8CXB8-F1
#
_entry.id   AF-A0A1A8CXB8-F1
#
_cell.length_a   1.000
_cell.length_b   1.000
_cell.length_c   1.000
_cell.angle_alpha   90.00
_cell.angle_beta   90.00
_cell.angle_gamma   90.00
#
_symmetry.space_group_name_H-M   'P 1'
#
loop_
_entity.id
_entity.type
_entity.pdbx_description
1 polymer ?
#
loop_
_entity_poly.entity_id
_entity_poly.type
_entity_poly.pdbx_seq_one_letter_code
_entity_poly.pdbx_strand_id
1 'polypeptide(L)'
;MERLEQALDLIGLKPTDTQRQLLRSRLLVDATGTVAFADFESLIRELFKPQLDELFGTQSGSSFTCDDLCSLLESPTNPPPLLSDSDDLEEMERLRKEHIEALREIKRLQEQLVESQRVHQDLEEEFSKVKQEVKVGAEESRALKTQIQLAEEAQKQARGMEMDYEEVIHLLEAEIAELKTQSLDHPAPKKEETEELKKRVAVLECQLRKSDAAKKSFEMSTGKLLSFVENVQEFLLESHGPTKSFSAGDVKVGSSPHSIPSRYRKSHGTAASLAQEAKELTRSVRSILEVDLLTF
;
A
#
# COMPACT_ATOMS: atom_id res chain seq x y z
N MET A 1 -2.33 -79.15 -8.96
CA MET A 1 -3.37 -79.60 -9.91
C MET A 1 -3.75 -81.06 -9.74
N GLU A 2 -2.79 -81.97 -9.57
CA GLU A 2 -3.06 -83.38 -9.25
C GLU A 2 -3.97 -83.55 -8.01
N ARG A 3 -3.77 -82.73 -6.97
CA ARG A 3 -4.63 -82.68 -5.78
C ARG A 3 -6.08 -82.22 -6.06
N LEU A 4 -6.28 -81.36 -7.07
CA LEU A 4 -7.63 -80.91 -7.46
C LEU A 4 -8.36 -82.04 -8.18
N GLU A 5 -7.68 -82.76 -9.06
CA GLU A 5 -8.23 -83.91 -9.77
C GLU A 5 -8.56 -85.05 -8.79
N GLN A 6 -7.67 -85.33 -7.84
CA GLN A 6 -7.92 -86.27 -6.73
C GLN A 6 -9.13 -85.85 -5.87
N ALA A 7 -9.28 -84.55 -5.57
CA ALA A 7 -10.42 -84.06 -4.80
C ALA A 7 -11.75 -84.21 -5.55
N LEU A 8 -11.76 -84.00 -6.87
CA LEU A 8 -12.95 -84.20 -7.70
C LEU A 8 -13.33 -85.67 -7.81
N ASP A 9 -12.34 -86.55 -7.99
CA ASP A 9 -12.55 -88.00 -8.00
C ASP A 9 -13.08 -88.51 -6.64
N LEU A 10 -12.57 -87.98 -5.52
CA LEU A 10 -13.04 -88.31 -4.16
C LEU A 10 -14.51 -87.92 -3.93
N ILE A 11 -14.96 -86.81 -4.52
CA ILE A 11 -16.36 -86.34 -4.45
C ILE A 11 -17.22 -87.03 -5.54
N GLY A 12 -16.64 -87.94 -6.33
CA GLY A 12 -17.36 -88.71 -7.36
C GLY A 12 -17.69 -87.90 -8.61
N LEU A 13 -17.09 -86.72 -8.79
CA LEU A 13 -17.30 -85.86 -9.95
C LEU A 13 -16.31 -86.24 -11.06
N LYS A 14 -16.82 -86.49 -12.27
CA LYS A 14 -16.00 -86.79 -13.45
C LYS A 14 -15.99 -85.59 -14.41
N PRO A 15 -14.97 -84.72 -14.34
CA PRO A 15 -14.94 -83.52 -15.14
C PRO A 15 -14.53 -83.81 -16.58
N THR A 16 -15.34 -83.36 -17.54
CA THR A 16 -14.95 -83.33 -18.96
C THR A 16 -13.75 -82.41 -19.19
N ASP A 17 -13.01 -82.58 -20.29
CA ASP A 17 -11.80 -81.77 -20.57
C ASP A 17 -12.09 -80.26 -20.59
N THR A 18 -13.27 -79.87 -21.08
CA THR A 18 -13.75 -78.49 -21.08
C THR A 18 -14.01 -77.96 -19.67
N GLN A 19 -14.63 -78.76 -18.79
CA GLN A 19 -14.84 -78.41 -17.38
C GLN A 19 -13.50 -78.29 -16.62
N ARG A 20 -12.54 -79.19 -16.88
CA ARG A 20 -11.18 -79.10 -16.30
C ARG A 20 -10.45 -77.83 -16.70
N GLN A 21 -10.56 -77.45 -17.98
CA GLN A 21 -9.96 -76.20 -18.46
C GLN A 21 -10.64 -74.97 -17.83
N LEU A 22 -11.95 -75.01 -17.62
CA LEU A 22 -12.67 -73.90 -17.01
C LEU A 22 -12.33 -73.74 -15.51
N LEU A 23 -12.24 -74.85 -14.77
CA LEU A 23 -11.76 -74.85 -13.38
C LEU A 23 -10.36 -74.22 -13.27
N ARG A 24 -9.45 -74.57 -14.19
CA ARG A 24 -8.10 -74.00 -14.25
C ARG A 24 -8.10 -72.49 -14.52
N SER A 25 -9.00 -72.01 -15.38
CA SER A 25 -9.05 -70.59 -15.72
C SER A 25 -9.74 -69.72 -14.66
N ARG A 26 -10.67 -70.30 -13.87
CA ARG A 26 -11.51 -69.54 -12.94
C ARG A 26 -11.10 -69.67 -11.48
N LEU A 27 -10.41 -70.74 -11.09
CA LEU A 27 -9.87 -70.85 -9.74
C LEU A 27 -8.58 -70.03 -9.63
N LEU A 28 -8.64 -68.98 -8.79
CA LEU A 28 -7.49 -68.16 -8.48
C LEU A 28 -6.63 -68.87 -7.44
N VAL A 29 -5.40 -69.19 -7.83
CA VAL A 29 -4.41 -69.78 -6.93
C VAL A 29 -3.65 -68.65 -6.25
N ASP A 30 -3.59 -68.69 -4.92
CA ASP A 30 -2.82 -67.73 -4.13
C ASP A 30 -1.30 -67.97 -4.23
N ALA A 31 -0.52 -67.08 -3.62
CA ALA A 31 0.95 -67.15 -3.62
C ALA A 31 1.52 -68.44 -2.99
N THR A 32 0.71 -69.17 -2.22
CA THR A 32 1.06 -70.44 -1.57
C THR A 32 0.61 -71.68 -2.35
N GLY A 33 0.00 -71.50 -3.53
CA GLY A 33 -0.47 -72.61 -4.35
C GLY A 33 -1.83 -73.18 -3.89
N THR A 34 -2.55 -72.47 -3.03
CA THR A 34 -3.87 -72.86 -2.50
C THR A 34 -4.99 -72.03 -3.13
N VAL A 35 -6.22 -72.51 -3.01
CA VAL A 35 -7.42 -71.86 -3.57
C VAL A 35 -8.41 -71.63 -2.44
N ALA A 36 -9.09 -70.49 -2.43
CA ALA A 36 -10.11 -70.20 -1.45
C ALA A 36 -11.25 -71.24 -1.55
N PHE A 37 -11.61 -71.85 -0.42
CA PHE A 37 -12.63 -72.89 -0.37
C PHE A 37 -13.99 -72.39 -0.89
N ALA A 38 -14.37 -71.15 -0.59
CA ALA A 38 -15.62 -70.56 -1.05
C ALA A 38 -15.71 -70.44 -2.58
N ASP A 39 -14.60 -70.07 -3.23
CA ASP A 39 -14.52 -69.95 -4.68
C ASP A 39 -14.56 -71.33 -5.34
N PHE A 40 -13.86 -72.31 -4.75
CA PHE A 40 -13.93 -73.70 -5.18
C PHE A 40 -15.35 -74.26 -5.05
N GLU A 41 -15.99 -74.12 -3.89
CA GLU A 41 -17.34 -74.63 -3.67
C GLU A 41 -18.36 -74.01 -4.63
N SER A 42 -18.32 -72.69 -4.81
CA SER A 42 -19.21 -71.95 -5.72
C SER A 42 -19.05 -72.42 -7.16
N LEU A 43 -17.80 -72.54 -7.63
CA LEU A 43 -17.49 -72.96 -8.98
C LEU A 43 -17.89 -74.41 -9.26
N ILE A 44 -17.75 -75.29 -8.27
CA ILE A 44 -18.17 -76.69 -8.37
C ILE A 44 -19.70 -76.80 -8.41
N ARG A 45 -20.42 -76.06 -7.56
CA ARG A 45 -21.89 -76.00 -7.60
C ARG A 45 -22.42 -75.45 -8.92
N GLU A 46 -21.71 -74.51 -9.53
CA GLU A 46 -22.06 -73.94 -10.84
C GLU A 46 -21.83 -74.95 -11.98
N LEU A 47 -20.63 -75.55 -12.05
CA LEU A 47 -20.22 -76.38 -13.18
C LEU A 47 -20.77 -77.80 -13.17
N PHE A 48 -21.01 -78.34 -11.99
CA PHE A 48 -21.40 -79.73 -11.78
C PHE A 48 -22.82 -79.85 -11.26
N LYS A 49 -23.61 -78.77 -11.27
CA LYS A 49 -25.00 -78.75 -10.81
C LYS A 49 -25.82 -80.00 -11.21
N PRO A 50 -25.83 -80.45 -12.48
CA PRO A 50 -26.57 -81.66 -12.85
C PRO A 50 -25.98 -82.95 -12.24
N GLN A 51 -24.65 -83.06 -12.11
CA GLN A 51 -24.00 -84.21 -11.47
C GLN A 51 -24.19 -84.20 -9.95
N LEU A 52 -24.18 -83.02 -9.33
CA LEU A 52 -24.48 -82.80 -7.92
C LEU A 52 -25.96 -83.10 -7.64
N ASP A 53 -26.89 -82.65 -8.47
CA ASP A 53 -28.31 -82.95 -8.33
C ASP A 53 -28.59 -84.45 -8.56
N GLU A 54 -27.83 -85.17 -9.40
CA GLU A 54 -27.92 -86.64 -9.49
C GLU A 54 -27.26 -87.35 -8.29
N LEU A 55 -26.09 -86.88 -7.85
CA LEU A 55 -25.32 -87.49 -6.76
C LEU A 55 -25.99 -87.27 -5.39
N PHE A 56 -26.63 -86.12 -5.19
CA PHE A 56 -27.32 -85.73 -3.95
C PHE A 56 -28.86 -85.82 -4.04
N GLY A 57 -29.44 -85.76 -5.24
CA GLY A 57 -30.90 -85.86 -5.43
C GLY A 57 -31.44 -87.29 -5.50
N THR A 58 -30.56 -88.30 -5.66
CA THR A 58 -30.98 -89.71 -5.62
C THR A 58 -30.69 -90.42 -4.29
N GLN A 59 -30.02 -89.77 -3.33
CA GLN A 59 -29.80 -90.31 -1.98
C GLN A 59 -29.83 -89.21 -0.91
N SER A 60 -31.03 -88.76 -0.56
CA SER A 60 -31.28 -88.19 0.76
C SER A 60 -31.13 -89.31 1.79
N GLY A 61 -29.91 -89.53 2.30
CA GLY A 61 -29.67 -90.56 3.31
C GLY A 61 -28.23 -91.03 3.54
N SER A 62 -27.25 -90.71 2.68
CA SER A 62 -25.86 -91.11 2.93
C SER A 62 -25.09 -89.95 3.57
N SER A 63 -25.21 -89.84 4.89
CA SER A 63 -24.21 -89.18 5.72
C SER A 63 -22.83 -89.67 5.28
N PHE A 64 -21.93 -88.77 4.89
CA PHE A 64 -20.50 -89.04 5.01
C PHE A 64 -20.25 -89.28 6.51
N THR A 65 -20.41 -90.52 6.97
CA THR A 65 -20.20 -90.86 8.37
C THR A 65 -18.72 -90.72 8.65
N CYS A 66 -18.41 -89.88 9.64
CA CYS A 66 -17.07 -89.72 10.20
C CYS A 66 -16.40 -91.07 10.53
N ASP A 67 -17.20 -92.12 10.75
CA ASP A 67 -16.77 -93.49 11.00
C ASP A 67 -15.89 -94.11 9.89
N ASP A 68 -16.07 -93.73 8.62
CA ASP A 68 -15.22 -94.24 7.51
C ASP A 68 -13.86 -93.54 7.46
N LEU A 69 -13.73 -92.33 8.01
CA LEU A 69 -12.44 -91.65 8.18
C LEU A 69 -11.77 -92.02 9.51
N CYS A 70 -12.55 -92.32 10.56
CA CYS A 70 -12.04 -92.77 11.85
C CYS A 70 -11.45 -94.18 11.79
N SER A 71 -12.05 -95.10 11.02
CA SER A 71 -11.53 -96.46 10.81
C SER A 71 -10.23 -96.51 9.99
N LEU A 72 -9.89 -95.45 9.25
CA LEU A 72 -8.63 -95.30 8.51
C LEU A 72 -7.50 -94.67 9.35
N LEU A 73 -7.83 -93.98 10.45
CA LEU A 73 -6.85 -93.44 11.41
C LEU A 73 -6.57 -94.40 12.57
N GLU A 74 -7.45 -95.38 12.82
CA GLU A 74 -7.21 -96.48 13.76
C GLU A 74 -6.27 -97.52 13.17
N SER A 75 -4.97 -97.33 13.38
CA SER A 75 -3.99 -98.40 13.24
C SER A 75 -4.27 -99.52 14.27
N PRO A 76 -4.28 -100.81 13.90
CA PRO A 76 -4.58 -101.87 14.85
C PRO A 76 -3.43 -102.10 15.83
N THR A 77 -3.74 -101.92 17.12
CA THR A 77 -3.21 -102.70 18.25
C THR A 77 -1.72 -102.51 18.62
N ASN A 78 -1.49 -101.64 19.61
CA ASN A 78 -0.50 -101.89 20.66
C ASN A 78 -1.24 -101.99 22.01
N PRO A 79 -0.83 -102.87 22.95
CA PRO A 79 -1.41 -102.94 24.29
C PRO A 79 -1.19 -101.61 25.04
N PRO A 80 -2.00 -101.29 26.07
CA PRO A 80 -1.85 -100.04 26.81
C PRO A 80 -0.44 -100.00 27.42
N PRO A 81 0.37 -98.95 27.20
CA PRO A 81 1.63 -98.83 27.89
C PRO A 81 1.30 -98.63 29.37
N LEU A 82 1.75 -99.58 30.21
CA LEU A 82 1.96 -99.30 31.62
C LEU A 82 3.11 -98.28 31.68
N LEU A 83 2.76 -97.00 31.52
CA LEU A 83 3.70 -95.91 31.76
C LEU A 83 4.08 -95.97 33.24
N SER A 84 5.39 -95.93 33.47
CA SER A 84 6.00 -95.88 34.79
C SER A 84 5.50 -94.64 35.52
N ASP A 85 5.07 -94.75 36.79
CA ASP A 85 4.69 -93.60 37.64
C ASP A 85 5.80 -92.51 37.70
N SER A 86 7.04 -92.87 37.36
CA SER A 86 8.18 -91.95 37.25
C SER A 86 8.14 -91.04 36.02
N ASP A 87 7.66 -91.53 34.87
CA ASP A 87 7.65 -90.76 33.62
C ASP A 87 6.49 -89.75 33.63
N ASP A 88 5.33 -90.14 34.19
CA ASP A 88 4.18 -89.27 34.42
C ASP A 88 4.51 -88.10 35.38
N LEU A 89 5.33 -88.36 36.40
CA LEU A 89 5.78 -87.32 37.34
C LEU A 89 6.72 -86.29 36.69
N GLU A 90 7.64 -86.74 35.82
CA GLU A 90 8.53 -85.82 35.08
C GLU A 90 7.75 -84.98 34.06
N GLU A 91 6.78 -85.57 33.36
CA GLU A 91 5.89 -84.85 32.45
C GLU A 91 5.06 -83.80 33.20
N MET A 92 4.51 -84.14 34.36
CA MET A 92 3.79 -83.19 35.21
C MET A 92 4.67 -82.04 35.70
N GLU A 93 5.93 -82.30 36.06
CA GLU A 93 6.88 -81.25 36.44
C GLU A 93 7.19 -80.32 35.26
N ARG A 94 7.36 -80.87 34.06
CA ARG A 94 7.57 -80.11 32.82
C ARG A 94 6.37 -79.21 32.51
N LEU A 95 5.17 -79.76 32.51
CA LEU A 95 3.90 -79.03 32.34
C LEU A 95 3.76 -77.90 33.36
N ARG A 96 4.14 -78.15 34.62
CA ARG A 96 4.09 -77.12 35.66
C ARG A 96 5.07 -75.97 35.37
N LYS A 97 6.28 -76.27 34.91
CA LYS A 97 7.28 -75.25 34.52
C LYS A 97 6.79 -74.44 33.33
N GLU A 98 6.29 -75.11 32.29
CA GLU A 98 5.73 -74.47 31.09
C GLU A 98 4.54 -73.58 31.44
N HIS A 99 3.63 -74.03 32.31
CA HIS A 99 2.51 -73.22 32.78
C HIS A 99 3.01 -71.94 33.49
N ILE A 100 4.00 -72.06 34.38
CA ILE A 100 4.54 -70.89 35.08
C ILE A 100 5.20 -69.93 34.09
N GLU A 101 5.96 -70.45 33.12
CA GLU A 101 6.59 -69.64 32.08
C GLU A 101 5.56 -68.93 31.20
N ALA A 102 4.51 -69.63 30.77
CA ALA A 102 3.40 -69.05 30.03
C ALA A 102 2.69 -67.93 30.82
N LEU A 103 2.49 -68.10 32.13
CA LEU A 103 1.92 -67.03 32.97
C LEU A 103 2.84 -65.81 33.07
N ARG A 104 4.16 -66.00 33.16
CA ARG A 104 5.11 -64.88 33.15
C ARG A 104 5.06 -64.15 31.81
N GLU A 105 5.00 -64.90 30.71
CA GLU A 105 4.93 -64.35 29.36
C GLU A 105 3.62 -63.59 29.12
N ILE A 106 2.48 -64.12 29.57
CA ILE A 106 1.19 -63.42 29.53
C ILE A 106 1.28 -62.09 30.28
N LYS A 107 1.87 -62.07 31.48
CA LYS A 107 2.03 -60.83 32.25
C LYS A 107 2.92 -59.83 31.51
N ARG A 108 4.05 -60.29 30.95
CA ARG A 108 4.95 -59.46 30.14
C ARG A 108 4.25 -58.86 28.92
N LEU A 109 3.44 -59.64 28.22
CA LEU A 109 2.66 -59.19 27.06
C LEU A 109 1.56 -58.20 27.47
N GLN A 110 0.93 -58.37 28.64
CA GLN A 110 -0.04 -57.40 29.17
C GLN A 110 0.63 -56.05 29.45
N GLU A 111 1.81 -56.05 30.08
CA GLU A 111 2.58 -54.82 30.33
C GLU A 111 2.97 -54.13 29.01
N GLN A 112 3.42 -54.89 28.01
CA GLN A 112 3.73 -54.36 26.69
C GLN A 112 2.50 -53.80 25.96
N LEU A 113 1.33 -54.45 26.09
CA LEU A 113 0.10 -53.96 25.48
C LEU A 113 -0.30 -52.60 26.07
N VAL A 114 -0.22 -52.45 27.40
CA VAL A 114 -0.53 -51.19 28.07
C VAL A 114 0.44 -50.09 27.65
N GLU A 115 1.74 -50.39 27.61
CA GLU A 115 2.73 -49.40 27.16
C GLU A 115 2.52 -49.03 25.68
N SER A 116 2.24 -50.02 24.82
CA SER A 116 1.94 -49.77 23.41
C SER A 116 0.68 -48.91 23.22
N GLN A 117 -0.35 -49.13 24.03
CA GLN A 117 -1.58 -48.33 24.02
C GLN A 117 -1.31 -46.89 24.46
N ARG A 118 -0.49 -46.70 25.50
CA ARG A 118 -0.07 -45.39 25.97
C ARG A 118 0.71 -44.63 24.90
N VAL A 119 1.73 -45.25 24.31
CA VAL A 119 2.52 -44.63 23.23
C VAL A 119 1.65 -44.28 22.02
N HIS A 120 0.64 -45.11 21.70
CA HIS A 120 -0.30 -44.81 20.63
C HIS A 120 -1.14 -43.57 20.92
N GLN A 121 -1.63 -43.40 22.17
CA GLN A 121 -2.37 -42.22 22.60
C GLN A 121 -1.50 -40.95 22.53
N ASP A 122 -0.26 -41.01 23.04
CA ASP A 122 0.68 -39.89 22.99
C ASP A 122 0.97 -39.47 21.53
N LEU A 123 1.12 -40.45 20.63
CA LEU A 123 1.34 -40.19 19.20
C LEU A 123 0.10 -39.57 18.52
N GLU A 124 -1.11 -39.98 18.90
CA GLU A 124 -2.36 -39.41 18.39
C GLU A 124 -2.56 -37.95 18.83
N GLU A 125 -2.17 -37.62 20.07
CA GLU A 125 -2.16 -36.25 20.58
C GLU A 125 -1.17 -35.38 19.79
N GLU A 126 0.08 -35.82 19.65
CA GLU A 126 1.10 -35.09 18.89
C GLU A 126 0.72 -34.97 17.41
N PHE A 127 0.12 -35.99 16.79
CA PHE A 127 -0.41 -35.91 15.44
C PHE A 127 -1.51 -34.83 15.32
N SER A 128 -2.41 -34.77 16.30
CA SER A 128 -3.47 -33.77 16.34
C SER A 128 -2.92 -32.35 16.50
N LYS A 129 -1.88 -32.18 17.33
CA LYS A 129 -1.16 -30.93 17.50
C LYS A 129 -0.45 -30.49 16.22
N VAL A 130 0.34 -31.37 15.60
CA VAL A 130 1.02 -31.10 14.33
C VAL A 130 0.02 -30.73 13.24
N LYS A 131 -1.12 -31.43 13.17
CA LYS A 131 -2.20 -31.09 12.22
C LYS A 131 -2.73 -29.67 12.42
N GLN A 132 -2.90 -29.24 13.67
CA GLN A 132 -3.34 -27.89 13.99
C GLN A 132 -2.26 -26.86 13.65
N GLU A 133 -0.99 -27.12 13.97
CA GLU A 133 0.14 -26.25 13.61
C GLU A 133 0.28 -26.08 12.08
N VAL A 134 0.13 -27.16 11.32
CA VAL A 134 0.12 -27.12 9.84
C VAL A 134 -1.03 -26.25 9.32
N LYS A 135 -2.22 -26.34 9.94
CA LYS A 135 -3.36 -25.50 9.55
C LYS A 135 -3.09 -24.01 9.80
N VAL A 136 -2.57 -23.67 10.98
CA VAL A 136 -2.19 -22.29 11.34
C VAL A 136 -1.11 -21.78 10.39
N GLY A 137 -0.05 -22.55 10.16
CA GLY A 137 1.01 -22.19 9.23
C GLY A 137 0.52 -22.01 7.78
N ALA A 138 -0.46 -22.80 7.34
CA ALA A 138 -1.07 -22.64 6.02
C ALA A 138 -1.90 -21.35 5.92
N GLU A 139 -2.58 -20.94 6.99
CA GLU A 139 -3.30 -19.67 7.07
C GLU A 139 -2.35 -18.48 7.06
N GLU A 140 -1.25 -18.54 7.82
CA GLU A 140 -0.19 -17.54 7.83
C GLU A 140 0.48 -17.41 6.46
N SER A 141 0.81 -18.53 5.81
CA SER A 141 1.38 -18.54 4.45
C SER A 141 0.46 -17.88 3.45
N ARG A 142 -0.86 -18.12 3.55
CA ARG A 142 -1.86 -17.45 2.72
C ARG A 142 -1.90 -15.95 2.98
N ALA A 143 -1.89 -15.53 4.24
CA ALA A 143 -1.89 -14.12 4.63
C ALA A 143 -0.63 -13.38 4.11
N LEU A 144 0.54 -13.98 4.28
CA LEU A 144 1.81 -13.44 3.78
C LEU A 144 1.80 -13.31 2.26
N LYS A 145 1.27 -14.31 1.54
CA LYS A 145 1.14 -14.24 0.08
C LYS A 145 0.27 -13.07 -0.38
N THR A 146 -0.86 -12.85 0.28
CA THR A 146 -1.74 -11.69 -0.01
C THR A 146 -1.02 -10.37 0.28
N GLN A 147 -0.27 -10.29 1.38
CA GLN A 147 0.49 -9.09 1.73
C GLN A 147 1.60 -8.78 0.72
N ILE A 148 2.30 -9.81 0.22
CA ILE A 148 3.30 -9.66 -0.85
C ILE A 148 2.64 -9.11 -2.12
N GLN A 149 1.50 -9.66 -2.54
CA GLN A 149 0.80 -9.18 -3.73
C GLN A 149 0.40 -7.71 -3.60
N LEU A 150 -0.15 -7.31 -2.45
CA LEU A 150 -0.49 -5.91 -2.20
C LEU A 150 0.74 -5.00 -2.26
N ALA A 151 1.87 -5.44 -1.70
CA ALA A 151 3.12 -4.70 -1.75
C ALA A 151 3.67 -4.60 -3.20
N GLU A 152 3.56 -5.66 -3.99
CA GLU A 152 3.96 -5.69 -5.40
C GLU A 152 3.11 -4.72 -6.24
N GLU A 153 1.79 -4.71 -6.01
CA GLU A 153 0.86 -3.78 -6.66
C GLU A 153 1.19 -2.32 -6.30
N ALA A 154 1.39 -2.02 -5.01
CA ALA A 154 1.79 -0.70 -4.55
C ALA A 154 3.14 -0.27 -5.14
N GLN A 155 4.11 -1.18 -5.24
CA GLN A 155 5.41 -0.90 -5.83
C GLN A 155 5.29 -0.62 -7.34
N LYS A 156 4.44 -1.37 -8.06
CA LYS A 156 4.17 -1.12 -9.47
C LYS A 156 3.51 0.24 -9.68
N GLN A 157 2.57 0.61 -8.81
CA GLN A 157 1.94 1.94 -8.84
C GLN A 157 2.98 3.04 -8.60
N ALA A 158 3.83 2.90 -7.57
CA ALA A 158 4.88 3.88 -7.28
C ALA A 158 5.83 4.09 -8.45
N ARG A 159 6.26 3.00 -9.11
CA ARG A 159 7.09 3.09 -10.34
C ARG A 159 6.36 3.77 -11.50
N GLY A 160 5.06 3.52 -11.66
CA GLY A 160 4.25 4.22 -12.67
C GLY A 160 4.24 5.73 -12.42
N MET A 161 3.98 6.13 -11.17
CA MET A 161 4.01 7.54 -10.79
C MET A 161 5.40 8.17 -10.98
N GLU A 162 6.47 7.44 -10.69
CA GLU A 162 7.86 7.89 -10.93
C GLU A 162 8.09 8.21 -12.42
N MET A 163 7.62 7.35 -13.32
CA MET A 163 7.71 7.60 -14.76
C MET A 163 6.94 8.85 -15.18
N ASP A 164 5.72 9.05 -14.65
CA ASP A 164 4.91 10.24 -14.92
C ASP A 164 5.63 11.51 -14.44
N TYR A 165 6.28 11.47 -13.26
CA TYR A 165 7.09 12.59 -12.76
C TYR A 165 8.31 12.86 -13.63
N GLU A 166 9.00 11.83 -14.11
CA GLU A 166 10.15 11.99 -15.00
C GLU A 166 9.75 12.63 -16.34
N GLU A 167 8.59 12.26 -16.89
CA GLU A 167 8.06 12.91 -18.10
C GLU A 167 7.79 14.40 -17.86
N VAL A 168 7.17 14.75 -16.73
CA VAL A 168 6.95 16.16 -16.35
C VAL A 168 8.28 16.89 -16.15
N ILE A 169 9.28 16.25 -15.54
CA ILE A 169 10.62 16.83 -15.38
C ILE A 169 11.21 17.14 -16.75
N HIS A 170 11.19 16.18 -17.70
CA HIS A 170 11.70 16.42 -19.05
C HIS A 170 10.96 17.53 -19.79
N LEU A 171 9.64 17.62 -19.66
CA LEU A 171 8.84 18.71 -20.24
C LEU A 171 9.26 20.07 -19.65
N LEU A 172 9.42 20.15 -18.33
CA LEU A 172 9.87 21.37 -17.64
C LEU A 172 11.30 21.74 -18.02
N GLU A 173 12.20 20.76 -18.13
CA GLU A 173 13.58 20.97 -18.57
C GLU A 173 13.63 21.52 -20.00
N ALA A 174 12.79 20.97 -20.90
CA ALA A 174 12.65 21.46 -22.26
C ALA A 174 12.11 22.90 -22.31
N GLU A 175 11.08 23.21 -21.52
CA GLU A 175 10.53 24.57 -21.44
C GLU A 175 11.53 25.57 -20.85
N ILE A 176 12.31 25.18 -19.82
CA ILE A 176 13.39 26.00 -19.30
C ILE A 176 14.47 26.24 -20.37
N ALA A 177 14.83 25.20 -21.14
CA ALA A 177 15.78 25.34 -22.23
C ALA A 177 15.25 26.29 -23.31
N GLU A 178 13.98 26.17 -23.69
CA GLU A 178 13.31 27.06 -24.63
C GLU A 178 13.30 28.50 -24.11
N LEU A 179 12.84 28.73 -22.88
CA LEU A 179 12.83 30.06 -22.24
C LEU A 179 14.24 30.68 -22.17
N LYS A 180 15.27 29.86 -21.92
CA LYS A 180 16.67 30.31 -21.98
C LYS A 180 17.07 30.71 -23.38
N THR A 181 16.73 29.93 -24.41
CA THR A 181 16.99 30.28 -25.81
C THR A 181 16.24 31.54 -26.23
N GLN A 182 14.95 31.68 -25.89
CA GLN A 182 14.18 32.90 -26.15
C GLN A 182 14.79 34.12 -25.46
N SER A 183 15.31 33.97 -24.23
CA SER A 183 16.04 35.04 -23.53
C SER A 183 17.38 35.39 -24.20
N LEU A 184 18.05 34.39 -24.79
CA LEU A 184 19.32 34.53 -25.51
C LEU A 184 19.16 34.99 -26.97
N ASP A 185 18.01 34.75 -27.60
CA ASP A 185 17.58 35.17 -28.94
C ASP A 185 16.80 36.50 -28.92
N HIS A 186 16.35 36.95 -27.74
CA HIS A 186 15.89 38.33 -27.48
C HIS A 186 16.89 39.20 -26.67
N PRO A 187 18.22 39.22 -26.95
CA PRO A 187 19.15 40.03 -26.20
C PRO A 187 19.17 41.50 -26.68
N ALA A 188 18.45 41.84 -27.76
CA ALA A 188 18.47 43.16 -28.38
C ALA A 188 17.30 44.09 -28.00
N PRO A 189 16.00 43.70 -28.13
CA PRO A 189 14.92 44.67 -27.94
C PRO A 189 14.78 45.12 -26.49
N LYS A 190 14.89 44.22 -25.49
CA LYS A 190 14.69 44.61 -24.07
C LYS A 190 15.86 45.43 -23.50
N LYS A 191 17.10 45.22 -23.96
CA LYS A 191 18.25 46.03 -23.53
C LYS A 191 18.30 47.37 -24.24
N GLU A 192 18.00 47.41 -25.54
CA GLU A 192 17.94 48.66 -26.29
C GLU A 192 16.75 49.53 -25.86
N GLU A 193 15.57 48.93 -25.65
CA GLU A 193 14.38 49.62 -25.15
C GLU A 193 14.56 50.14 -23.72
N THR A 194 15.24 49.37 -22.84
CA THR A 194 15.57 49.87 -21.50
C THR A 194 16.60 50.99 -21.52
N GLU A 195 17.60 50.94 -22.41
CA GLU A 195 18.55 52.04 -22.61
C GLU A 195 17.90 53.27 -23.28
N GLU A 196 17.00 53.07 -24.23
CA GLU A 196 16.22 54.15 -24.83
C GLU A 196 15.29 54.81 -23.80
N LEU A 197 14.63 54.00 -22.96
CA LEU A 197 13.81 54.51 -21.87
C LEU A 197 14.64 55.32 -20.87
N LYS A 198 15.85 54.85 -20.51
CA LYS A 198 16.79 55.63 -19.68
C LYS A 198 17.16 56.97 -20.32
N LYS A 199 17.42 57.00 -21.63
CA LYS A 199 17.67 58.26 -22.36
C LYS A 199 16.47 59.20 -22.30
N ARG A 200 15.25 58.67 -22.50
CA ARG A 200 14.00 59.45 -22.40
C ARG A 200 13.78 60.01 -20.99
N VAL A 201 14.05 59.20 -19.96
CA VAL A 201 13.99 59.64 -18.54
C VAL A 201 14.98 60.78 -18.30
N ALA A 202 16.23 60.66 -18.74
CA ALA A 202 17.23 61.72 -18.56
C ALA A 202 16.84 63.03 -19.27
N VAL A 203 16.22 62.95 -20.46
CA VAL A 203 15.68 64.13 -21.16
C VAL A 203 14.55 64.77 -20.37
N LEU A 204 13.59 63.97 -19.88
CA LEU A 204 12.48 64.46 -19.06
C LEU A 204 12.96 65.08 -17.76
N GLU A 205 13.96 64.51 -17.09
CA GLU A 205 14.59 65.09 -15.89
C GLU A 205 15.27 66.44 -16.18
N CYS A 206 15.89 66.59 -17.36
CA CYS A 206 16.46 67.86 -17.79
C CYS A 206 15.37 68.90 -18.05
N GLN A 207 14.31 68.53 -18.77
CA GLN A 207 13.16 69.40 -19.04
C GLN A 207 12.45 69.82 -17.75
N LEU A 208 12.25 68.89 -16.82
CA LEU A 208 11.65 69.16 -15.52
C LEU A 208 12.50 70.16 -14.72
N ARG A 209 13.81 69.95 -14.65
CA ARG A 209 14.72 70.92 -13.98
C ARG A 209 14.68 72.30 -14.62
N LYS A 210 14.59 72.39 -15.96
CA LYS A 210 14.44 73.66 -16.67
C LYS A 210 13.10 74.33 -16.34
N SER A 211 12.00 73.57 -16.35
CA SER A 211 10.66 74.05 -16.01
C SER A 211 10.57 74.50 -14.55
N ASP A 212 11.18 73.78 -13.62
CA ASP A 212 11.23 74.15 -12.20
C ASP A 212 12.00 75.47 -11.98
N ALA A 213 13.08 75.69 -12.74
CA ALA A 213 13.81 76.94 -12.69
C ALA A 213 12.97 78.11 -13.23
N ALA A 214 12.25 77.90 -14.33
CA ALA A 214 11.31 78.90 -14.88
C ALA A 214 10.18 79.21 -13.90
N LYS A 215 9.59 78.19 -13.28
CA LYS A 215 8.56 78.33 -12.23
C LYS A 215 9.06 79.16 -11.06
N LYS A 216 10.25 78.90 -10.53
CA LYS A 216 10.84 79.71 -9.43
C LYS A 216 11.03 81.17 -9.83
N SER A 217 11.44 81.43 -11.07
CA SER A 217 11.56 82.79 -11.60
C SER A 217 10.18 83.48 -11.66
N PHE A 218 9.16 82.76 -12.14
CA PHE A 218 7.79 83.24 -12.18
C PHE A 218 7.23 83.54 -10.79
N GLU A 219 7.43 82.64 -9.82
CA GLU A 219 7.05 82.84 -8.42
C GLU A 219 7.75 84.07 -7.83
N MET A 220 9.05 84.26 -8.10
CA MET A 220 9.82 85.41 -7.65
C MET A 220 9.27 86.73 -8.23
N SER A 221 8.99 86.79 -9.53
CA SER A 221 8.41 87.99 -10.16
C SER A 221 6.98 88.26 -9.70
N THR A 222 6.19 87.22 -9.47
CA THR A 222 4.85 87.35 -8.89
C THR A 222 4.92 87.90 -7.46
N GLY A 223 5.87 87.44 -6.65
CA GLY A 223 6.13 87.99 -5.32
C GLY A 223 6.53 89.46 -5.35
N LYS A 224 7.42 89.85 -6.28
CA LYS A 224 7.78 91.27 -6.48
C LYS A 224 6.58 92.11 -6.93
N LEU A 225 5.70 91.58 -7.79
CA LEU A 225 4.48 92.26 -8.21
C LEU A 225 3.52 92.49 -7.03
N LEU A 226 3.31 91.48 -6.19
CA LEU A 226 2.48 91.61 -4.99
C LEU A 226 3.05 92.69 -4.06
N SER A 227 4.36 92.64 -3.78
CA SER A 227 5.03 93.66 -2.95
C SER A 227 4.90 95.08 -3.56
N PHE A 228 5.03 95.21 -4.88
CA PHE A 228 4.84 96.49 -5.55
C PHE A 228 3.40 97.00 -5.38
N VAL A 229 2.39 96.14 -5.57
CA VAL A 229 0.98 96.51 -5.38
C VAL A 229 0.69 96.94 -3.94
N GLU A 230 1.22 96.23 -2.94
CA GLU A 230 1.14 96.60 -1.53
C GLU A 230 1.80 97.97 -1.28
N ASN A 231 2.98 98.22 -1.85
CA ASN A 231 3.69 99.50 -1.73
C ASN A 231 2.91 100.66 -2.39
N VAL A 232 2.29 100.44 -3.57
CA VAL A 232 1.40 101.43 -4.21
C VAL A 232 0.22 101.73 -3.30
N GLN A 233 -0.42 100.70 -2.74
CA GLN A 233 -1.57 100.84 -1.86
C GLN A 233 -1.21 101.64 -0.60
N GLU A 234 -0.09 101.32 0.06
CA GLU A 234 0.40 102.05 1.23
C GLU A 234 0.71 103.52 0.87
N PHE A 235 1.38 103.77 -0.26
CA PHE A 235 1.68 105.13 -0.74
C PHE A 235 0.42 105.97 -1.00
N LEU A 236 -0.62 105.37 -1.60
CA LEU A 236 -1.90 106.05 -1.85
C LEU A 236 -2.66 106.33 -0.55
N LEU A 237 -2.64 105.40 0.41
CA LEU A 237 -3.23 105.60 1.74
C LEU A 237 -2.53 106.71 2.52
N GLU A 238 -1.19 106.78 2.43
CA GLU A 238 -0.39 107.82 3.08
C GLU A 238 -0.53 109.20 2.41
N SER A 239 -0.74 109.23 1.08
CA SER A 239 -1.01 110.47 0.31
C SER A 239 -2.41 111.06 0.58
N HIS A 240 -3.34 110.28 1.15
CA HIS A 240 -4.70 110.70 1.50
C HIS A 240 -4.97 110.67 3.01
N GLY A 241 -4.04 111.18 3.82
CA GLY A 241 -4.27 111.40 5.26
C GLY A 241 -5.46 112.33 5.56
N PRO A 242 -6.32 112.03 6.57
CA PRO A 242 -7.52 112.82 6.88
C PRO A 242 -7.23 114.29 7.25
N THR A 243 -7.90 115.21 6.57
CA THR A 243 -8.06 116.61 7.00
C THR A 243 -9.08 116.70 8.14
N LYS A 244 -8.75 117.49 9.17
CA LYS A 244 -9.46 117.65 10.45
C LYS A 244 -10.95 118.03 10.31
N SER A 245 -11.83 117.43 11.13
CA SER A 245 -12.95 118.14 11.76
C SER A 245 -13.47 117.42 13.03
N PHE A 246 -14.08 118.19 13.93
CA PHE A 246 -14.39 117.93 15.34
C PHE A 246 -15.54 116.91 15.61
N SER A 247 -15.50 116.23 16.78
CA SER A 247 -16.53 116.27 17.84
C SER A 247 -16.82 114.92 18.56
N ALA A 248 -16.83 115.04 19.89
CA ALA A 248 -17.23 114.21 21.04
C ALA A 248 -18.10 112.94 20.92
N GLY A 249 -17.82 111.97 21.81
CA GLY A 249 -18.77 110.94 22.27
C GLY A 249 -18.11 109.79 23.05
N ASP A 250 -18.36 109.73 24.35
CA ASP A 250 -17.88 108.77 25.36
C ASP A 250 -18.55 107.36 25.26
N VAL A 251 -17.92 106.34 25.87
CA VAL A 251 -18.45 105.10 26.51
C VAL A 251 -17.55 103.84 26.29
N LYS A 252 -16.67 103.61 27.28
CA LYS A 252 -16.41 102.41 28.12
C LYS A 252 -16.58 100.94 27.62
N VAL A 253 -15.54 100.13 27.97
CA VAL A 253 -15.40 98.63 28.10
C VAL A 253 -15.16 97.86 26.79
N GLY A 254 -14.19 96.94 26.62
CA GLY A 254 -13.13 96.35 27.46
C GLY A 254 -12.45 95.17 26.73
N SER A 255 -11.27 94.75 27.24
CA SER A 255 -10.54 93.49 27.03
C SER A 255 -9.49 93.35 25.90
N SER A 256 -8.27 93.06 26.38
CA SER A 256 -6.95 92.74 25.76
C SER A 256 -6.85 91.25 25.31
N PRO A 257 -5.70 90.65 24.87
CA PRO A 257 -4.37 91.17 24.49
C PRO A 257 -3.74 90.53 23.21
N HIS A 258 -2.56 91.05 22.85
CA HIS A 258 -1.41 90.41 22.19
C HIS A 258 -1.08 90.74 20.72
N SER A 259 -0.10 91.62 20.67
CA SER A 259 0.69 92.19 19.60
C SER A 259 1.96 91.37 19.26
N ILE A 260 2.28 91.33 17.95
CA ILE A 260 3.61 91.61 17.30
C ILE A 260 4.69 90.48 17.36
N PRO A 261 5.54 90.26 16.33
CA PRO A 261 6.03 91.24 15.34
C PRO A 261 6.08 90.82 13.86
N SER A 262 5.59 91.70 12.98
CA SER A 262 6.06 91.81 11.59
C SER A 262 7.33 92.67 11.58
N ARG A 263 8.48 92.05 11.30
CA ARG A 263 9.71 92.75 10.90
C ARG A 263 9.66 92.94 9.39
N TYR A 264 9.11 94.05 8.92
CA TYR A 264 9.42 94.56 7.59
C TYR A 264 9.80 96.02 7.69
N ARG A 265 10.96 96.36 7.12
CA ARG A 265 11.51 97.70 7.11
C ARG A 265 10.51 98.62 6.39
N LYS A 266 9.99 99.61 7.10
CA LYS A 266 9.36 100.80 6.53
C LYS A 266 10.36 101.52 5.64
N SER A 267 10.25 101.37 4.33
CA SER A 267 10.72 102.39 3.40
C SER A 267 9.50 103.20 2.98
N HIS A 268 9.40 104.45 3.44
CA HIS A 268 8.43 105.40 2.88
C HIS A 268 8.74 105.53 1.39
N GLY A 269 7.87 104.94 0.57
CA GLY A 269 8.03 104.95 -0.88
C GLY A 269 7.84 106.37 -1.38
N THR A 270 8.91 107.02 -1.85
CA THR A 270 8.76 108.23 -2.66
C THR A 270 8.25 107.82 -4.06
N ALA A 271 7.52 108.70 -4.75
CA ALA A 271 7.05 108.43 -6.11
C ALA A 271 8.19 108.00 -7.07
N ALA A 272 9.42 108.48 -6.85
CA ALA A 272 10.61 108.07 -7.59
C ALA A 272 11.03 106.62 -7.31
N SER A 273 10.97 106.16 -6.05
CA SER A 273 11.25 104.78 -5.67
C SER A 273 10.25 103.81 -6.29
N LEU A 274 8.97 104.17 -6.26
CA LEU A 274 7.89 103.37 -6.84
C LEU A 274 8.01 103.27 -8.36
N ALA A 275 8.35 104.37 -9.04
CA ALA A 275 8.60 104.36 -10.48
C ALA A 275 9.82 103.50 -10.86
N GLN A 276 10.85 103.46 -10.02
CA GLN A 276 12.01 102.59 -10.22
C GLN A 276 11.65 101.12 -10.03
N GLU A 277 10.91 100.80 -8.96
CA GLU A 277 10.41 99.44 -8.70
C GLU A 277 9.51 98.94 -9.85
N ALA A 278 8.61 99.79 -10.36
CA ALA A 278 7.77 99.48 -11.52
C ALA A 278 8.59 99.15 -12.78
N LYS A 279 9.67 99.91 -13.04
CA LYS A 279 10.57 99.67 -14.17
C LYS A 279 11.34 98.36 -14.02
N GLU A 280 11.86 98.09 -12.83
CA GLU A 280 12.59 96.85 -12.53
C GLU A 280 11.68 95.62 -12.61
N LEU A 281 10.45 95.73 -12.08
CA LEU A 281 9.43 94.70 -12.16
C LEU A 281 9.03 94.43 -13.62
N THR A 282 8.78 95.47 -14.41
CA THR A 282 8.48 95.34 -15.84
C THR A 282 9.59 94.62 -16.59
N ARG A 283 10.86 94.95 -16.29
CA ARG A 283 12.01 94.25 -16.87
C ARG A 283 12.06 92.78 -16.44
N SER A 284 11.81 92.49 -15.17
CA SER A 284 11.82 91.13 -14.63
C SER A 284 10.73 90.25 -15.26
N VAL A 285 9.50 90.76 -15.37
CA VAL A 285 8.37 90.04 -15.98
C VAL A 285 8.59 89.82 -17.48
N ARG A 286 9.07 90.84 -18.18
CA ARG A 286 9.41 90.73 -19.61
C ARG A 286 10.46 89.66 -19.89
N SER A 287 11.50 89.59 -19.06
CA SER A 287 12.55 88.57 -19.16
C SER A 287 12.01 87.15 -19.04
N ILE A 288 11.01 86.91 -18.17
CA ILE A 288 10.39 85.59 -18.01
C ILE A 288 9.55 85.22 -19.25
N LEU A 289 8.74 86.16 -19.76
CA LEU A 289 7.90 85.94 -20.93
C LEU A 289 8.71 85.71 -22.21
N GLU A 290 9.88 86.35 -22.34
CA GLU A 290 10.79 86.15 -23.48
C GLU A 290 11.47 84.76 -23.46
N VAL A 291 11.66 84.15 -22.28
CA VAL A 291 12.22 82.79 -22.14
C VAL A 291 11.22 81.71 -22.56
N ASP A 292 9.93 81.89 -22.27
CA ASP A 292 8.88 80.91 -22.62
C ASP A 292 8.57 80.89 -24.13
N LEU A 293 8.72 82.02 -24.83
CA LEU A 293 8.50 82.14 -26.29
C LEU A 293 9.56 81.43 -27.15
N LEU A 294 10.73 81.13 -26.59
CA LEU A 294 11.84 80.47 -27.28
C LEU A 294 11.86 78.94 -27.10
N THR A 295 10.84 78.38 -26.45
CA THR A 295 10.77 76.96 -26.07
C THR A 295 9.67 76.15 -26.77
N PHE A 296 9.04 76.70 -27.82
CA PHE A 296 8.11 76.00 -28.71
C PHE A 296 8.72 75.74 -30.09
#